data_AF-A0A8X6MSC2-F1
#
_entry.id   AF-A0A8X6MSC2-F1
#
_cell.length_a   1.000
_cell.length_b   1.000
_cell.length_c   1.000
_cell.angle_alpha   90.00
_cell.angle_beta   90.00
_cell.angle_gamma   90.00
#
_symmetry.space_group_name_H-M   'P 1'
#
loop_
_entity.id
_entity.type
_entity.pdbx_description
1 polymer ?
#
loop_
_entity_poly.entity_id
_entity_poly.type
_entity_poly.pdbx_seq_one_letter_code
_entity_poly.pdbx_strand_id
1 'polypeptide(L)'
;MLSGNIHGSYPGLYRLSEYGLYINVEKCQYGESIIEFLGFKLPTQGTEHLPDRIKYILEFPQPTTLTHLRRYLGLFSFHRRCIPKAADILELLVKFLEGHKNKNKVSRSNARNSTEVLEWNDDANISFKASKDALANTTLFRHPVPGAELSLWVDASNIAVGGSLMHSNNHWEPITINFSKLN
;
A
#
# COMPACT_ATOMS: atom_id res chain seq x y z
N MET A 1 0.02 -10.78 39.18
CA MET A 1 -0.90 -9.71 39.62
C MET A 1 -0.44 -8.40 39.01
N LEU A 2 -1.15 -7.91 38.00
CA LEU A 2 -1.21 -6.48 37.69
C LEU A 2 -2.70 -6.13 37.67
N SER A 3 -3.24 -6.00 38.87
CA SER A 3 -4.62 -5.60 39.17
C SER A 3 -4.70 -4.06 39.14
N GLY A 4 -4.47 -3.48 37.98
CA GLY A 4 -4.74 -2.06 37.74
C GLY A 4 -5.93 -1.95 36.80
N ASN A 5 -7.08 -1.49 37.30
CA ASN A 5 -8.33 -1.01 36.68
C ASN A 5 -8.40 -0.71 35.15
N ILE A 6 -7.89 -1.57 34.28
CA ILE A 6 -8.11 -1.51 32.82
C ILE A 6 -9.37 -2.28 32.40
N HIS A 7 -9.91 -3.11 33.30
CA HIS A 7 -11.06 -3.97 33.01
C HIS A 7 -12.39 -3.20 32.83
N GLY A 8 -12.55 -2.03 33.47
CA GLY A 8 -13.78 -1.24 33.36
C GLY A 8 -13.89 -0.39 32.08
N SER A 9 -12.75 0.01 31.52
CA SER A 9 -12.72 1.00 30.42
C SER A 9 -12.65 0.36 29.02
N TYR A 10 -12.24 -0.90 28.91
CA TYR A 10 -12.01 -1.58 27.63
C TYR A 10 -12.60 -3.01 27.60
N PRO A 11 -13.93 -3.15 27.39
CA PRO A 11 -14.62 -4.44 27.46
C PRO A 11 -14.09 -5.51 26.48
N GLY A 12 -13.44 -5.08 25.39
CA GLY A 12 -12.81 -5.99 24.42
C GLY A 12 -11.62 -6.77 24.98
N LEU A 13 -10.91 -6.25 25.98
CA LEU A 13 -9.73 -6.91 26.57
C LEU A 13 -10.13 -8.15 27.39
N TYR A 14 -11.35 -8.15 27.96
CA TYR A 14 -11.88 -9.29 28.70
C TYR A 14 -12.05 -10.53 27.82
N ARG A 15 -12.63 -10.35 26.62
CA ARG A 15 -12.83 -11.46 25.67
C ARG A 15 -11.52 -12.14 25.29
N LEU A 16 -10.43 -11.38 25.13
CA LEU A 16 -9.14 -11.97 24.79
C LEU A 16 -8.69 -12.98 25.87
N SER A 17 -8.89 -12.66 27.15
CA SER A 17 -8.55 -13.56 28.25
C SER A 17 -9.44 -14.81 28.30
N GLU A 18 -10.72 -14.71 27.97
CA GLU A 18 -11.64 -15.87 27.91
C GLU A 18 -11.21 -16.91 26.88
N TYR A 19 -10.64 -16.46 25.76
CA TYR A 19 -10.09 -17.33 24.72
C TYR A 19 -8.60 -17.68 24.90
N GLY A 20 -8.02 -17.38 26.07
CA GLY A 20 -6.62 -17.70 26.38
C GLY A 20 -5.58 -16.88 25.59
N LEU A 21 -5.98 -15.72 25.04
CA LEU A 21 -5.07 -14.79 24.37
C LEU A 21 -4.45 -13.84 25.39
N TYR A 22 -3.12 -13.76 25.39
CA TYR A 22 -2.36 -12.87 26.26
C TYR A 22 -1.88 -11.64 25.49
N ILE A 23 -1.93 -10.49 26.15
CA ILE A 23 -1.54 -9.20 25.59
C ILE A 23 -0.18 -8.80 26.15
N ASN A 24 0.73 -8.36 25.28
CA ASN A 24 1.95 -7.72 25.72
C ASN A 24 1.66 -6.25 26.06
N VAL A 25 1.54 -5.94 27.35
CA VAL A 25 1.20 -4.61 27.88
C VAL A 25 2.23 -3.56 27.45
N GLU A 26 3.51 -3.91 27.35
CA GLU A 26 4.58 -2.97 26.96
C GLU A 26 4.45 -2.49 25.50
N LYS A 27 3.75 -3.25 24.65
CA LYS A 27 3.50 -2.89 23.24
C LYS A 27 2.14 -2.24 23.02
N CYS A 28 1.34 -2.06 24.06
CA CYS A 28 0.00 -1.50 23.93
C CYS A 28 0.01 0.01 24.08
N GLN A 29 -0.70 0.68 23.18
CA GLN A 29 -0.96 2.12 23.22
C GLN A 29 -2.45 2.31 23.47
N TYR A 30 -2.82 3.16 24.44
CA TYR A 30 -4.22 3.36 24.86
C TYR A 30 -4.55 4.85 24.87
N GLY A 31 -5.69 5.24 24.29
CA GLY A 31 -6.17 6.62 24.32
C GLY A 31 -5.31 7.64 23.57
N GLU A 32 -4.39 7.19 22.71
CA GLU A 32 -3.52 8.05 21.93
C GLU A 32 -4.28 8.73 20.77
N SER A 33 -3.97 10.01 20.52
CA SER A 33 -4.53 10.78 19.40
C SER A 33 -3.92 10.36 18.04
N ILE A 34 -2.74 9.74 18.08
CA ILE A 34 -1.99 9.26 16.94
C ILE A 34 -1.40 7.90 17.32
N ILE A 35 -1.65 6.88 16.51
CA ILE A 35 -1.04 5.55 16.68
C ILE A 35 -0.28 5.12 15.44
N GLU A 36 0.70 4.25 15.62
CA GLU A 36 1.39 3.60 14.50
C GLU A 36 0.83 2.20 14.32
N PHE A 37 0.34 1.89 13.11
CA PHE A 37 -0.27 0.60 12.82
C PHE A 37 0.02 0.16 11.37
N LEU A 38 0.48 -1.09 11.21
CA LEU A 38 0.80 -1.70 9.91
C LEU A 38 1.70 -0.86 8.99
N GLY A 39 2.59 -0.04 9.56
CA GLY A 39 3.50 0.83 8.81
C GLY A 39 2.91 2.18 8.40
N PHE A 40 1.76 2.54 8.97
CA PHE A 40 1.14 3.85 8.83
C PHE A 40 1.07 4.56 10.16
N LYS A 41 1.05 5.88 10.10
CA LYS A 41 0.68 6.77 11.19
C LYS A 41 -0.80 7.12 11.02
N LEU A 42 -1.59 6.92 12.07
CA LEU A 42 -3.04 7.11 12.08
C LEU A 42 -3.41 8.31 12.97
N PRO A 43 -3.34 9.55 12.45
CA PRO A 43 -3.94 10.69 13.13
C PRO A 43 -5.47 10.67 13.00
N THR A 44 -6.15 11.48 13.81
CA THR A 44 -7.62 11.63 13.79
C THR A 44 -8.19 11.98 12.40
N GLN A 45 -7.41 12.71 11.60
CA GLN A 45 -7.82 13.20 10.28
C GLN A 45 -7.66 12.18 9.16
N GLY A 46 -6.87 11.12 9.34
CA GLY A 46 -6.59 10.20 8.23
C GLY A 46 -5.46 9.21 8.47
N THR A 47 -4.79 8.83 7.39
CA THR A 47 -3.71 7.85 7.36
C THR A 47 -2.51 8.42 6.60
N GLU A 48 -1.36 8.43 7.25
CA GLU A 48 -0.08 8.93 6.72
C GLU A 48 0.96 7.80 6.69
N HIS A 49 1.94 7.91 5.80
CA HIS A 49 3.11 7.04 5.86
C HIS A 49 4.07 7.45 6.96
N LEU A 50 4.70 6.46 7.61
CA LEU A 50 5.80 6.75 8.52
C LEU A 50 7.00 7.32 7.75
N PRO A 51 7.71 8.34 8.27
CA PRO A 51 8.90 8.91 7.63
C PRO A 51 9.95 7.86 7.28
N ASP A 52 10.16 6.88 8.15
CA ASP A 52 11.11 5.78 7.92
C ASP A 52 10.71 4.88 6.74
N ARG A 53 9.40 4.69 6.52
CA ARG A 53 8.88 3.96 5.36
C ARG A 53 9.15 4.74 4.08
N ILE A 54 8.92 6.05 4.09
CA ILE A 54 9.21 6.93 2.96
C ILE A 54 10.71 6.89 2.64
N LYS A 55 11.58 6.99 3.65
CA LYS A 55 13.03 6.90 3.48
C LYS A 55 13.43 5.55 2.85
N TYR A 56 12.92 4.45 3.37
CA TYR A 56 13.19 3.11 2.83
C TYR A 56 12.77 2.97 1.36
N ILE A 57 11.64 3.58 0.98
CA ILE A 57 11.16 3.58 -0.41
C ILE A 57 12.11 4.38 -1.31
N LEU A 58 12.55 5.57 -0.88
CA LEU A 58 13.44 6.44 -1.66
C LEU A 58 14.82 5.81 -1.86
N GLU A 59 15.33 5.17 -0.81
CA GLU A 59 16.62 4.45 -0.78
C GLU A 59 16.52 3.04 -1.36
N PHE A 60 15.33 2.58 -1.77
CA PHE A 60 15.15 1.23 -2.30
C PHE A 60 16.07 1.03 -3.51
N PRO A 61 16.98 0.03 -3.47
CA PRO A 61 17.96 -0.15 -4.52
C PRO A 61 17.27 -0.61 -5.81
N GLN A 62 17.83 -0.20 -6.94
CA GLN A 62 17.36 -0.65 -8.24
C GLN A 62 17.43 -2.19 -8.32
N PRO A 63 16.31 -2.87 -8.61
CA PRO A 63 16.29 -4.33 -8.68
C PRO A 63 17.27 -4.89 -9.72
N THR A 64 18.17 -5.76 -9.28
CA THR A 64 19.16 -6.42 -10.14
C THR A 64 18.65 -7.71 -10.79
N THR A 65 17.65 -8.35 -10.17
CA THR A 65 17.07 -9.61 -10.63
C THR A 65 15.56 -9.48 -10.80
N LEU A 66 14.98 -10.36 -11.63
CA LEU A 66 13.53 -10.46 -11.78
C LEU A 66 12.81 -10.75 -10.45
N THR A 67 13.43 -11.51 -9.54
CA THR A 67 12.87 -11.77 -8.20
C THR A 67 12.80 -10.48 -7.38
N HIS A 68 13.87 -9.67 -7.40
CA HIS A 68 13.88 -8.36 -6.74
C HIS A 68 12.85 -7.41 -7.36
N LEU A 69 12.69 -7.43 -8.68
CA LEU A 69 11.74 -6.58 -9.39
C LEU A 69 10.30 -6.93 -9.02
N ARG A 70 9.95 -8.23 -8.98
CA ARG A 70 8.61 -8.67 -8.53
C ARG A 70 8.35 -8.33 -7.08
N ARG A 71 9.37 -8.42 -6.20
CA ARG A 71 9.26 -8.00 -4.81
C ARG A 71 8.96 -6.50 -4.70
N TYR A 72 9.63 -5.67 -5.49
CA TYR A 72 9.36 -4.23 -5.57
C TYR A 72 7.94 -3.94 -6.06
N LEU A 73 7.48 -4.59 -7.13
CA LEU A 73 6.12 -4.43 -7.63
C LEU A 73 5.07 -4.87 -6.60
N GLY A 74 5.36 -5.90 -5.80
CA GLY A 74 4.53 -6.30 -4.67
C GLY A 74 4.43 -5.21 -3.60
N LEU A 75 5.55 -4.59 -3.24
CA LEU A 75 5.60 -3.43 -2.33
C LEU A 75 4.76 -2.26 -2.87
N PHE A 76 4.97 -1.89 -4.13
CA PHE A 76 4.19 -0.81 -4.76
C PHE A 76 2.70 -1.15 -4.77
N SER A 77 2.33 -2.40 -5.08
CA SER A 77 0.94 -2.85 -5.13
C SER A 77 0.22 -2.74 -3.80
N PHE A 78 0.92 -2.90 -2.67
CA PHE A 78 0.36 -2.69 -1.34
C PHE A 78 -0.06 -1.22 -1.12
N HIS A 79 0.69 -0.28 -1.68
CA HIS A 79 0.48 1.16 -1.56
C HIS A 79 -0.31 1.79 -2.72
N ARG A 80 -0.63 1.02 -3.77
CA ARG A 80 -1.26 1.53 -5.01
C ARG A 80 -2.58 2.27 -4.79
N ARG A 81 -3.32 1.92 -3.73
CA ARG A 81 -4.59 2.59 -3.36
C ARG A 81 -4.38 4.06 -3.05
N CYS A 82 -3.15 4.40 -2.68
CA CYS A 82 -2.76 5.72 -2.25
C CYS A 82 -2.07 6.56 -3.32
N ILE A 83 -1.94 6.00 -4.53
CA ILE A 83 -1.20 6.59 -5.63
C ILE A 83 -2.15 6.81 -6.80
N PRO A 84 -2.42 8.07 -7.19
CA PRO A 84 -3.20 8.35 -8.38
C PRO A 84 -2.44 7.87 -9.62
N LYS A 85 -3.15 7.31 -10.61
CA LYS A 85 -2.56 6.82 -11.88
C LYS A 85 -1.45 5.78 -11.67
N ALA A 86 -1.56 4.98 -10.61
CA ALA A 86 -0.62 3.91 -10.27
C ALA A 86 -0.35 2.94 -11.43
N ALA A 87 -1.36 2.64 -12.25
CA ALA A 87 -1.24 1.76 -13.40
C ALA A 87 -0.33 2.36 -14.49
N ASP A 88 -0.55 3.65 -14.82
CA ASP A 88 0.22 4.37 -15.83
C ASP A 88 1.69 4.50 -15.41
N ILE A 89 1.93 4.82 -14.14
CA ILE A 89 3.29 4.96 -13.58
C ILE A 89 4.07 3.65 -13.72
N LEU A 90 3.42 2.50 -13.49
CA LEU A 90 4.06 1.19 -13.56
C LEU A 90 4.06 0.57 -14.96
N GLU A 91 3.41 1.17 -15.95
CA GLU A 91 3.16 0.52 -17.24
C GLU A 91 4.46 0.04 -17.91
N LEU A 92 5.46 0.91 -18.00
CA LEU A 92 6.76 0.60 -18.63
C LEU A 92 7.54 -0.44 -17.82
N LEU A 93 7.50 -0.38 -16.49
CA LEU A 93 8.07 -1.38 -15.58
C LEU A 93 7.42 -2.76 -15.74
N VAL A 94 6.10 -2.82 -15.93
CA VAL A 94 5.37 -4.07 -16.14
C VAL A 94 5.69 -4.65 -17.52
N LYS A 95 5.72 -3.82 -18.58
CA LYS A 95 6.16 -4.24 -19.92
C LYS A 95 7.59 -4.77 -19.90
N PHE A 96 8.49 -4.10 -19.18
CA PHE A 96 9.86 -4.54 -18.96
C PHE A 96 9.90 -5.94 -18.30
N LEU A 97 9.13 -6.15 -17.24
CA LEU A 97 9.02 -7.46 -16.59
C LEU A 97 8.48 -8.55 -17.54
N GLU A 98 7.50 -8.22 -18.38
CA GLU A 98 6.91 -9.16 -19.36
C GLU A 98 7.88 -9.55 -20.46
N GLY A 99 8.69 -8.61 -20.96
CA GLY A 99 9.74 -8.87 -21.95
C GLY A 99 10.75 -9.94 -21.50
N HIS A 100 11.09 -9.96 -20.21
CA HIS A 100 11.98 -10.98 -19.62
C HIS A 100 11.30 -12.32 -19.31
N LYS A 101 9.96 -12.37 -19.13
CA LYS A 101 9.23 -13.62 -18.88
C LYS A 101 9.19 -14.55 -20.11
N ASN A 102 9.28 -13.99 -21.32
CA ASN A 102 9.12 -14.75 -22.57
C ASN A 102 10.36 -15.54 -22.99
N LYS A 103 11.53 -15.30 -22.40
CA LYS A 103 12.77 -16.00 -22.78
C LYS A 103 12.87 -17.42 -22.21
N ASN A 104 12.21 -17.70 -21.09
CA ASN A 104 12.23 -19.01 -20.46
C ASN A 104 10.81 -19.43 -20.04
N LYS A 105 10.15 -20.31 -20.81
CA LYS A 105 8.98 -21.09 -20.36
C LYS A 105 9.41 -22.08 -19.28
N VAL A 106 9.83 -21.58 -18.11
CA VAL A 106 10.08 -22.43 -16.96
C VAL A 106 8.75 -22.70 -16.27
N SER A 107 8.53 -23.95 -15.87
CA SER A 107 7.42 -24.36 -15.01
C SER A 107 7.21 -23.38 -13.85
N ARG A 108 5.95 -23.09 -13.50
CA ARG A 108 5.54 -22.11 -12.47
C ARG A 108 6.25 -22.29 -11.12
N SER A 109 6.80 -23.47 -10.84
CA SER A 109 7.58 -23.79 -9.64
C SER A 109 8.94 -23.08 -9.58
N ASN A 110 9.62 -22.85 -10.70
CA ASN A 110 10.98 -22.31 -10.74
C ASN A 110 11.03 -20.82 -11.13
N ALA A 111 9.90 -20.23 -11.54
CA ALA A 111 9.83 -18.81 -11.93
C ALA A 111 10.12 -17.85 -10.75
N ARG A 112 9.97 -18.29 -9.49
CA ARG A 112 10.18 -17.44 -8.30
C ARG A 112 11.66 -17.13 -8.01
N ASN A 113 12.60 -17.93 -8.51
CA ASN A 113 14.03 -17.82 -8.23
C ASN A 113 14.84 -17.64 -9.51
N SER A 114 14.49 -16.65 -10.33
CA SER A 114 15.27 -16.31 -11.52
C SER A 114 16.40 -15.34 -11.15
N THR A 115 17.63 -15.83 -11.23
CA THR A 115 18.89 -15.06 -11.02
C THR A 115 19.33 -14.28 -12.26
N GLU A 116 18.49 -14.21 -13.30
CA GLU A 116 18.77 -13.41 -14.51
C GLU A 116 19.02 -11.96 -14.12
N VAL A 117 20.15 -11.43 -14.57
CA VAL A 117 20.53 -10.03 -14.38
C VAL A 117 19.69 -9.17 -15.32
N LEU A 118 19.06 -8.15 -14.76
CA LEU A 118 18.20 -7.23 -15.52
C LEU A 118 19.06 -6.20 -16.27
N GLU A 119 18.93 -6.17 -17.59
CA GLU A 119 19.47 -5.11 -18.43
C GLU A 119 18.44 -3.97 -18.51
N TRP A 120 18.60 -2.97 -17.64
CA TRP A 120 17.65 -1.85 -17.57
C TRP A 120 17.78 -0.94 -18.80
N ASN A 121 16.63 -0.55 -19.34
CA ASN A 121 16.54 0.50 -20.35
C ASN A 121 16.06 1.82 -19.73
N ASP A 122 16.15 2.90 -20.51
CA ASP A 122 15.80 4.25 -20.04
C ASP A 122 14.32 4.34 -19.60
N ASP A 123 13.41 3.70 -20.34
CA ASP A 123 11.98 3.66 -20.02
C ASP A 123 11.71 3.03 -18.64
N ALA A 124 12.37 1.91 -18.33
CA ALA A 124 12.25 1.25 -17.04
C ALA A 124 12.85 2.10 -15.92
N ASN A 125 13.99 2.76 -16.17
CA ASN A 125 14.61 3.68 -15.20
C ASN A 125 13.69 4.87 -14.88
N ILE A 126 13.06 5.47 -15.90
CA ILE A 126 12.10 6.57 -15.75
C ILE A 126 10.90 6.11 -14.91
N SER A 127 10.30 4.98 -15.26
CA SER A 127 9.14 4.42 -14.55
C SER A 127 9.48 4.06 -13.11
N PHE A 128 10.66 3.50 -12.85
CA PHE A 128 11.12 3.17 -11.50
C PHE A 128 11.37 4.40 -10.63
N LYS A 129 11.96 5.45 -11.20
CA LYS A 129 12.10 6.73 -10.50
C LYS A 129 10.73 7.33 -10.18
N ALA A 130 9.84 7.40 -11.17
CA ALA A 130 8.48 7.91 -10.99
C ALA A 130 7.69 7.11 -9.94
N SER A 131 7.85 5.78 -9.89
CA SER A 131 7.17 4.94 -8.90
C SER A 131 7.68 5.18 -7.48
N LYS A 132 8.98 5.44 -7.29
CA LYS A 132 9.52 5.85 -5.98
C LYS A 132 8.99 7.21 -5.55
N ASP A 133 8.99 8.19 -6.46
CA ASP A 133 8.52 9.55 -6.17
C ASP A 133 7.02 9.54 -5.82
N ALA A 134 6.22 8.75 -6.53
CA ALA A 134 4.79 8.58 -6.27
C ALA A 134 4.52 7.92 -4.92
N LEU A 135 5.30 6.89 -4.55
CA LEU A 135 5.22 6.26 -3.24
C LEU A 135 5.62 7.24 -2.11
N ALA A 136 6.62 8.09 -2.34
CA ALA A 136 7.07 9.07 -1.35
C ALA A 136 6.06 10.21 -1.16
N ASN A 137 5.44 10.68 -2.25
CA ASN A 137 4.44 11.75 -2.26
C ASN A 137 3.00 11.22 -2.10
N THR A 138 2.85 10.07 -1.45
CA THR A 138 1.55 9.42 -1.30
C THR A 138 0.55 10.33 -0.60
N THR A 139 -0.68 10.39 -1.13
CA THR A 139 -1.77 11.26 -0.65
C THR A 139 -2.26 10.83 0.73
N LEU A 140 -2.57 11.80 1.60
CA LEU A 140 -3.28 11.58 2.87
C LEU A 140 -4.67 11.00 2.59
N PHE A 141 -4.96 9.81 3.12
CA PHE A 141 -6.32 9.25 3.06
C PHE A 141 -7.12 9.67 4.26
N ARG A 142 -8.28 10.28 4.04
CA ARG A 142 -9.21 10.61 5.13
C ARG A 142 -9.98 9.38 5.60
N HIS A 143 -10.28 9.38 6.89
CA HIS A 143 -11.24 8.45 7.43
C HIS A 143 -12.63 8.77 6.88
N PRO A 144 -13.45 7.75 6.57
CA PRO A 144 -14.85 7.99 6.21
C PRO A 144 -15.56 8.78 7.30
N VAL A 145 -16.23 9.87 6.92
CA VAL A 145 -17.03 10.67 7.85
C VAL A 145 -18.43 10.04 7.94
N PRO A 146 -18.86 9.57 9.13
CA PRO A 146 -20.19 8.97 9.27
C PRO A 146 -21.29 9.93 8.85
N GLY A 147 -22.21 9.48 8.00
CA GLY A 147 -23.33 10.28 7.51
C GLY A 147 -22.99 11.29 6.39
N ALA A 148 -21.72 11.39 5.97
CA ALA A 148 -21.36 12.20 4.81
C ALA A 148 -21.90 11.59 3.52
N GLU A 149 -22.24 12.44 2.55
CA GLU A 149 -22.63 12.00 1.22
C GLU A 149 -21.46 11.28 0.56
N LEU A 150 -21.73 10.12 -0.03
CA LEU A 150 -20.76 9.31 -0.74
C LEU A 150 -21.03 9.39 -2.24
N SER A 151 -19.97 9.53 -3.02
CA SER A 151 -20.04 9.50 -4.48
C SER A 151 -18.99 8.55 -5.02
N LEU A 152 -19.36 7.72 -5.99
CA LEU A 152 -18.43 6.84 -6.68
C LEU A 152 -18.06 7.48 -8.02
N TRP A 153 -16.81 7.89 -8.15
CA TRP A 153 -16.28 8.45 -9.39
C TRP A 153 -15.61 7.33 -10.16
N VAL A 154 -16.00 7.11 -11.40
CA VAL A 154 -15.48 6.04 -12.25
C VAL A 154 -15.04 6.61 -13.59
N ASP A 155 -13.94 6.08 -14.09
CA ASP A 155 -13.44 6.35 -15.42
C ASP A 155 -12.95 5.05 -16.06
N ALA A 156 -13.14 4.90 -17.35
CA ALA A 156 -12.77 3.69 -18.08
C ALA A 156 -12.23 4.05 -19.47
N SER A 157 -11.16 3.36 -19.85
CA SER A 157 -10.58 3.38 -21.19
C SER A 157 -10.68 2.00 -21.84
N ASN A 158 -10.17 1.89 -23.06
CA ASN A 158 -10.00 0.61 -23.75
C ASN A 158 -8.93 -0.31 -23.11
N ILE A 159 -8.16 0.19 -22.14
CA ILE A 159 -7.04 -0.54 -21.53
C ILE A 159 -7.35 -0.87 -20.05
N ALA A 160 -8.00 0.04 -19.32
CA ALA A 160 -8.19 -0.07 -17.89
C ALA A 160 -9.46 0.63 -17.39
N VAL A 161 -9.92 0.23 -16.21
CA VAL A 161 -10.97 0.90 -15.44
C VAL A 161 -10.40 1.40 -14.11
N GLY A 162 -10.78 2.61 -13.73
CA GLY A 162 -10.43 3.24 -12.47
C GLY A 162 -11.68 3.72 -11.74
N GLY A 163 -11.59 3.79 -10.42
CA GLY A 163 -12.61 4.43 -9.63
C GLY A 163 -12.11 4.92 -8.28
N SER A 164 -12.74 5.96 -7.76
CA SER A 164 -12.51 6.48 -6.43
C SER A 164 -13.83 6.64 -5.68
N LEU A 165 -13.86 6.15 -4.44
CA LEU A 165 -14.94 6.46 -3.52
C LEU A 165 -14.62 7.80 -2.86
N MET A 166 -15.51 8.76 -3.03
CA MET A 166 -15.42 10.12 -2.51
C MET A 166 -16.41 10.31 -1.38
N HIS A 167 -16.08 11.18 -0.42
CA HIS A 167 -17.04 11.71 0.55
C HIS A 167 -17.08 13.25 0.50
N SER A 168 -18.25 13.81 0.80
CA SER A 168 -18.45 15.27 0.85
C SER A 168 -18.24 15.79 2.27
N ASN A 169 -17.21 16.64 2.46
CA ASN A 169 -16.97 17.38 3.70
C ASN A 169 -16.47 18.80 3.36
N ASN A 170 -17.41 19.68 2.99
CA ASN A 170 -17.21 20.99 2.32
C ASN A 170 -16.63 20.90 0.89
N HIS A 171 -15.80 19.90 0.60
CA HIS A 171 -15.32 19.54 -0.75
C HIS A 171 -15.34 18.02 -0.91
N TRP A 172 -15.25 17.53 -2.14
CA TRP A 172 -15.14 16.09 -2.44
C TRP A 172 -13.71 15.60 -2.18
N GLU A 173 -13.58 14.60 -1.32
CA GLU A 173 -12.29 14.04 -0.93
C GLU A 173 -12.27 12.51 -1.10
N PRO A 174 -11.14 11.92 -1.53
CA PRO A 174 -11.05 10.50 -1.77
C PRO A 174 -10.87 9.70 -0.48
N ILE A 175 -11.72 8.69 -0.28
CA ILE A 175 -11.59 7.66 0.76
C ILE A 175 -10.72 6.51 0.25
N THR A 176 -10.88 6.13 -1.02
CA THR A 176 -10.07 5.08 -1.63
C THR A 176 -10.04 5.23 -3.14
N ILE A 177 -8.97 4.76 -3.76
CA ILE A 177 -8.80 4.74 -5.22
C ILE A 177 -8.43 3.32 -5.63
N ASN A 178 -9.02 2.83 -6.72
CA ASN A 178 -8.72 1.52 -7.28
C ASN A 178 -8.60 1.58 -8.80
N PHE A 179 -7.69 0.78 -9.34
CA PHE A 179 -7.47 0.64 -10.78
C PHE A 179 -7.33 -0.85 -11.13
N SER A 180 -7.94 -1.24 -12.25
CA SER A 180 -7.90 -2.58 -12.81
C SER A 180 -7.67 -2.50 -14.31
N LYS A 181 -6.84 -3.40 -14.86
CA LYS A 181 -6.73 -3.59 -16.30
C LYS A 181 -7.98 -4.33 -16.81
N LEU A 182 -8.44 -4.00 -18.01
CA LEU A 182 -9.47 -4.77 -18.71
C LEU A 182 -8.78 -5.95 -19.41
N ASN A 183 -9.25 -7.17 -19.14
CA ASN A 183 -8.72 -8.41 -19.71
C ASN A 183 -9.16 -8.61 -21.16
#